data_AF-A0A498FYL3-F1
#
_entry.id   AF-A0A498FYL3-F1
#
_cell.length_a   1.000
_cell.length_b   1.000
_cell.length_c   1.000
_cell.angle_alpha   90.00
_cell.angle_beta   90.00
_cell.angle_gamma   90.00
#
_symmetry.space_group_name_H-M   'P 1'
#
loop_
_entity.id
_entity.type
_entity.pdbx_description
1 polymer ?
#
loop_
_entity_poly.entity_id
_entity_poly.type
_entity_poly.pdbx_seq_one_letter_code
_entity_poly.pdbx_strand_id
1 'polypeptide(L)' 'MYSEILVPTDGSRAAERAIDHALNLAETYDARIHALYVVDTSIY' A
#
# COMPACT_ATOMS: atom_id res chain seq x y z
N MET A 1 -1.35 1.10 18.33
CA MET A 1 -0.38 0.88 17.23
C MET A 1 -1.06 0.10 16.13
N TYR A 2 -0.52 0.16 14.91
CA TYR A 2 -1.03 -0.58 13.75
C TYR A 2 -0.47 -1.99 13.74
N SER A 3 -1.33 -2.98 13.51
CA SER A 3 -0.94 -4.39 13.29
C SER A 3 -1.10 -4.81 11.82
N GLU A 4 -1.93 -4.10 11.07
CA GLU A 4 -2.16 -4.32 9.64
C GLU A 4 -2.25 -2.97 8.93
N ILE A 5 -1.62 -2.86 7.77
CA ILE A 5 -1.54 -1.64 6.96
C ILE A 5 -1.93 -1.99 5.52
N LEU A 6 -2.99 -1.37 5.01
CA LEU A 6 -3.40 -1.48 3.61
C LEU A 6 -2.72 -0.38 2.78
N VAL A 7 -2.04 -0.76 1.71
CA VAL A 7 -1.36 0.14 0.79
C VAL A 7 -1.95 -0.03 -0.61
N PRO A 8 -2.86 0.88 -1.03
CA PRO A 8 -3.31 0.90 -2.41
C PRO A 8 -2.19 1.40 -3.32
N THR A 9 -2.07 0.79 -4.49
CA THR A 9 -1.17 1.25 -5.56
C THR A 9 -1.94 1.34 -6.87
N ASP A 10 -1.62 2.37 -7.64
CA ASP A 10 -2.05 2.56 -9.03
C ASP A 10 -0.83 2.48 -9.99
N GLY A 11 0.35 2.13 -9.46
CA GLY A 11 1.61 2.10 -10.21
C GLY A 11 2.24 3.48 -10.44
N SER A 12 1.68 4.56 -9.89
CA SER A 12 2.24 5.90 -10.04
C SER A 12 3.47 6.13 -9.13
N ARG A 13 4.31 7.11 -9.49
CA ARG A 13 5.41 7.56 -8.63
C ARG A 13 4.96 8.12 -7.28
N ALA A 14 3.70 8.55 -7.18
CA ALA A 14 3.13 8.97 -5.91
C ALA A 14 2.83 7.75 -5.02
N ALA A 15 2.27 6.69 -5.61
CA ALA A 15 2.05 5.42 -4.92
C ALA A 15 3.37 4.77 -4.47
N GLU A 16 4.45 4.85 -5.26
CA GLU A 16 5.79 4.39 -4.84
C GLU A 16 6.23 5.05 -3.52
N ARG A 17 6.12 6.38 -3.40
CA ARG A 17 6.47 7.08 -2.15
C ARG A 17 5.56 6.67 -0.99
N ALA A 18 4.28 6.43 -1.24
CA ALA A 18 3.36 5.95 -0.20
C ALA A 18 3.74 4.54 0.28
N ILE A 19 4.20 3.67 -0.61
CA ILE A 19 4.72 2.34 -0.28
C ILE A 19 5.95 2.46 0.63
N ASP A 20 6.92 3.32 0.29
CA ASP A 20 8.10 3.53 1.12
C ASP A 20 7.72 3.93 2.56
N HIS A 21 6.77 4.85 2.72
CA HIS A 21 6.28 5.26 4.04
C HIS A 21 5.58 4.12 4.79
N ALA A 22 4.77 3.32 4.10
CA ALA A 22 4.08 2.19 4.71
C ALA A 22 5.05 1.10 5.20
N LEU A 23 6.12 0.83 4.43
CA LEU A 23 7.16 -0.13 4.82
C LEU A 23 7.87 0.31 6.11
N ASN A 24 8.24 1.60 6.21
CA ASN A 24 8.84 2.14 7.43
C ASN A 24 7.91 1.97 8.66
N LEU A 25 6.62 2.19 8.46
CA LEU A 25 5.62 2.07 9.53
C LEU A 25 5.42 0.60 9.96
N ALA A 26 5.43 -0.32 8.99
CA ALA A 26 5.34 -1.75 9.24
C ALA A 26 6.54 -2.28 10.00
N GLU A 27 7.76 -1.85 9.64
CA GLU A 27 8.98 -2.22 10.36
C GLU A 27 8.97 -1.68 11.79
N THR A 28 8.53 -0.43 11.98
CA THR A 28 8.48 0.20 13.32
C THR A 28 7.52 -0.52 14.26
N TYR A 29 6.43 -1.07 13.74
CA TYR A 29 5.32 -1.61 14.55
C TYR A 29 5.10 -3.12 14.39
N ASP A 30 6.01 -3.82 13.69
CA ASP A 30 5.87 -5.24 13.34
C ASP A 30 4.50 -5.54 12.69
N ALA A 31 4.08 -4.66 11.77
CA ALA A 31 2.77 -4.72 11.15
C ALA A 31 2.79 -5.46 9.80
N ARG A 32 1.69 -6.15 9.49
CA ARG A 32 1.49 -6.80 8.19
C ARG A 32 1.08 -5.78 7.12
N ILE A 33 1.71 -5.85 5.95
CA ILE A 33 1.33 -5.04 4.76
C ILE A 33 0.34 -5.83 3.89
N HIS A 34 -0.71 -5.16 3.45
CA HIS A 34 -1.64 -5.62 2.43
C HIS A 34 -1.53 -4.68 1.22
N ALA A 35 -1.02 -5.17 0.08
CA ALA A 35 -1.00 -4.40 -1.16
C ALA A 35 -2.32 -4.59 -1.92
N LEU A 36 -2.89 -3.51 -2.46
CA LEU A 36 -4.14 -3.53 -3.23
C LEU A 36 -3.99 -2.74 -4.54
N TYR A 37 -4.35 -3.35 -5.65
CA TYR A 37 -4.54 -2.69 -6.95
C TYR A 37 -5.96 -2.97 -7.43
N VAL A 38 -6.66 -1.94 -7.89
CA VAL A 38 -8.04 -2.06 -8.40
C VAL A 38 -7.99 -1.91 -9.92
N VAL A 39 -8.50 -2.92 -10.63
CA VAL A 39 -8.66 -2.87 -12.09
C VAL A 39 -10.05 -2.34 -12.42
N ASP A 40 -10.12 -1.29 -13.22
CA ASP A 40 -11.40 -0.85 -13.80
C ASP A 40 -11.82 -1.81 -14.92
N THR A 41 -13.00 -2.40 -14.78
CA THR A 41 -13.56 -3.38 -15.73
C THR A 41 -14.66 -2.79 -16.61
N SER A 42 -15.05 -1.53 -16.41
CA SER A 42 -16.09 -0.85 -17.20
C SER A 42 -15.69 -0.54 -18.64
N ILE A 43 -14.41 -0.69 -18.94
CA ILE A 43 -13.77 -0.48 -20.24
C ILE A 43 -13.61 -1.78 -21.05
N TYR A 44 -14.18 -2.90 -20.57
CA TYR A 44 -14.26 -4.18 -21.29
C TYR A 44 -15.66 -4.47 -21.81
#